data_AF-A0A967A950-F1
#
_entry.id   AF-A0A967A950-F1
#
_cell.length_a   1.000
_cell.length_b   1.000
_cell.length_c   1.000
_cell.angle_alpha   90.00
_cell.angle_beta   90.00
_cell.angle_gamma   90.00
#
_symmetry.space_group_name_H-M   'P 1'
#
loop_
_entity.id
_entity.type
_entity.pdbx_description
1 polymer ?
#
loop_
_entity_poly.entity_id
_entity_poly.type
_entity_poly.pdbx_seq_one_letter_code
_entity_poly.pdbx_strand_id
1 'polypeptide(L)'
;MVLFGQGFGSVKESVDDAVLIGGRPTTIAQWKDDVIVVHLPLDAESGPVVLRHKGRERVVGEFTVHTPRAVSLSPASAPIGTLLRINGEHFGFYSESGSTPFNFTDFNTGENRVEIGGVPAVVYRWNDDRIDVWVPFSAKSGKVVIYRSANRPNVAGLCCAEQGTIAVEAGNFTVVKPVIESYEPKSAGLDATVTIKGSGFGTFLKTAEHADLGLNQKAYKRRTDIEINDPDVTDTVVSNVSRTEVLFNGSAALVQSWTDHEIVVKVPHRNLYGIGKKGDFFDDLATGPLVVRRGSWDLLPDGTCCSAKKWLTLEAGQFTIEAKGLPDDGYWTNNRPDANTNQ
;
A
#
# COMPACT_ATOMS: atom_id res chain seq x y z
N MET A 1 -20.09 15.63 9.44
CA MET A 1 -21.40 16.08 8.92
C MET A 1 -21.23 17.46 8.30
N VAL A 2 -21.93 17.75 7.21
CA VAL A 2 -21.90 19.05 6.54
C VAL A 2 -23.32 19.61 6.46
N LEU A 3 -23.50 20.84 6.93
CA LEU A 3 -24.76 21.59 6.84
C LEU A 3 -24.58 22.69 5.79
N PHE A 4 -25.51 22.76 4.83
CA PHE A 4 -25.54 23.81 3.81
C PHE A 4 -26.66 24.81 4.09
N GLY A 5 -26.41 26.10 3.82
CA GLY A 5 -27.38 27.16 4.05
C GLY A 5 -26.90 28.51 3.53
N GLN A 6 -27.43 29.59 4.13
CA GLN A 6 -27.05 30.97 3.86
C GLN A 6 -27.18 31.79 5.14
N GLY A 7 -26.35 32.81 5.32
CA GLY A 7 -26.43 33.73 6.46
C GLY A 7 -25.93 33.13 7.77
N PHE A 8 -25.08 32.11 7.73
CA PHE A 8 -24.41 31.58 8.93
C PHE A 8 -23.30 32.52 9.45
N GLY A 9 -22.85 33.49 8.64
CA GLY A 9 -21.71 34.35 8.97
C GLY A 9 -20.36 33.72 8.59
N SER A 10 -19.32 34.55 8.48
CA SER A 10 -18.02 34.14 7.97
C SER A 10 -17.17 33.32 8.96
N VAL A 11 -17.52 33.35 10.25
CA VAL A 11 -16.85 32.63 11.35
C VAL A 11 -17.86 32.33 12.46
N LYS A 12 -17.50 31.43 13.37
CA LYS A 12 -18.22 31.24 14.65
C LYS A 12 -17.99 32.47 15.54
N GLU A 13 -19.01 33.29 15.73
CA GLU A 13 -18.91 34.57 16.46
C GLU A 13 -19.09 34.39 17.97
N SER A 14 -19.95 33.47 18.41
CA SER A 14 -20.25 33.23 19.83
C SER A 14 -19.77 31.87 20.33
N VAL A 15 -19.40 31.80 21.61
CA VAL A 15 -19.17 30.55 22.33
C VAL A 15 -20.44 29.69 22.38
N ASP A 16 -21.61 30.35 22.42
CA ASP A 16 -22.92 29.68 22.45
C ASP A 16 -23.35 29.12 21.09
N ASP A 17 -22.75 29.57 19.99
CA ASP A 17 -23.06 29.00 18.68
C ASP A 17 -22.63 27.53 18.65
N ALA A 18 -23.52 26.65 18.24
CA ALA A 18 -23.29 25.22 18.34
C ALA A 18 -24.14 24.45 17.33
N VAL A 19 -23.64 23.28 16.94
CA VAL A 19 -24.45 22.25 16.33
C VAL A 19 -24.57 21.12 17.35
N LEU A 20 -25.80 20.80 17.72
CA LEU A 20 -26.14 19.75 18.66
C LEU A 20 -26.72 18.56 17.90
N ILE A 21 -26.36 17.34 18.29
CA ILE A 21 -26.95 16.10 17.78
C ILE A 21 -27.50 15.34 18.98
N GLY A 22 -28.81 15.06 19.00
CA GLY A 22 -29.44 14.41 20.16
C GLY A 22 -29.25 15.20 21.47
N GLY A 23 -29.13 16.53 21.36
CA GLY A 23 -28.85 17.43 22.49
C GLY A 23 -27.37 17.52 22.92
N ARG A 24 -26.46 16.76 22.30
CA ARG A 24 -25.01 16.82 22.59
C ARG A 24 -24.26 17.73 21.63
N PRO A 25 -23.34 18.59 22.09
CA PRO A 25 -22.53 19.43 21.21
C PRO A 25 -21.60 18.61 20.33
N THR A 26 -21.43 19.09 19.10
CA THR A 26 -20.46 18.57 18.13
C THR A 26 -19.24 19.47 18.06
N THR A 27 -18.12 18.93 17.60
CA THR A 27 -16.91 19.72 17.34
C THR A 27 -17.05 20.40 15.99
N ILE A 28 -16.93 21.72 15.95
CA ILE A 28 -17.01 22.48 14.69
C ILE A 28 -15.63 22.49 14.01
N ALA A 29 -15.55 21.88 12.83
CA ALA A 29 -14.34 21.84 12.01
C ALA A 29 -14.25 23.06 11.08
N GLN A 30 -15.39 23.52 10.57
CA GLN A 30 -15.47 24.70 9.71
C GLN A 30 -16.79 25.43 9.90
N TRP A 31 -16.72 26.75 9.87
CA TRP A 31 -17.90 27.61 9.87
C TRP A 31 -17.71 28.70 8.82
N LYS A 32 -18.62 28.78 7.86
CA LYS A 32 -18.70 29.76 6.78
C LYS A 32 -20.16 30.11 6.54
N ASP A 33 -20.40 31.18 5.78
CA ASP A 33 -21.75 31.72 5.60
C ASP A 33 -22.73 30.74 4.96
N ASP A 34 -22.24 29.87 4.10
CA ASP A 34 -23.00 28.89 3.34
C ASP A 34 -22.79 27.44 3.78
N VAL A 35 -21.77 27.17 4.62
CA VAL A 35 -21.41 25.81 5.04
C VAL A 35 -20.90 25.74 6.47
N ILE A 36 -21.42 24.78 7.23
CA ILE A 36 -20.88 24.39 8.54
C ILE A 36 -20.48 22.92 8.49
N VAL A 37 -19.25 22.61 8.88
CA VAL A 37 -18.72 21.25 8.97
C VAL A 37 -18.48 20.92 10.42
N VAL A 38 -19.02 19.79 10.86
CA VAL A 38 -18.86 19.32 12.24
C VAL A 38 -18.46 17.85 12.30
N HIS A 39 -17.72 17.49 13.35
CA HIS A 39 -17.37 16.12 13.67
C HIS A 39 -18.36 15.52 14.65
N LEU A 40 -18.73 14.26 14.40
CA LEU A 40 -19.59 13.50 15.29
C LEU A 40 -18.82 13.22 16.60
N PRO A 41 -19.37 13.55 17.79
CA PRO A 41 -18.71 13.27 19.05
C PRO A 41 -18.70 11.77 19.37
N LEU A 42 -17.76 11.37 20.25
CA LEU A 42 -17.55 9.96 20.63
C LEU A 42 -18.80 9.28 21.21
N ASP A 43 -19.64 10.05 21.87
CA ASP A 43 -20.86 9.64 22.56
C ASP A 43 -22.12 10.20 21.89
N ALA A 44 -22.05 10.45 20.57
CA ALA A 44 -23.21 10.88 19.82
C ALA A 44 -24.35 9.86 19.96
N GLU A 45 -25.56 10.37 20.12
CA GLU A 45 -26.80 9.59 20.10
C GLU A 45 -27.66 10.02 18.91
N SER A 46 -28.45 9.08 18.39
CA SER A 46 -29.43 9.39 17.35
C SER A 46 -30.45 10.40 17.88
N GLY A 47 -30.86 11.34 17.05
CA GLY A 47 -31.87 12.34 17.41
C GLY A 47 -31.77 13.62 16.57
N PRO A 48 -32.47 14.68 16.98
CA PRO A 48 -32.56 15.91 16.21
C PRO A 48 -31.20 16.60 16.13
N VAL A 49 -30.92 17.14 14.94
CA VAL A 49 -29.83 18.07 14.72
C VAL A 49 -30.34 19.48 14.95
N VAL A 50 -29.78 20.17 15.94
CA VAL A 50 -30.16 21.53 16.30
C VAL A 50 -29.00 22.47 16.01
N LEU A 51 -29.23 23.47 15.17
CA LEU A 51 -28.32 24.59 14.98
C LEU A 51 -28.71 25.71 15.95
N ARG A 52 -27.78 26.06 16.84
CA ARG A 52 -27.86 27.24 17.69
C ARG A 52 -26.95 28.32 17.09
N HIS A 53 -27.53 29.46 16.73
CA HIS A 53 -26.80 30.59 16.15
C HIS A 53 -27.42 31.90 16.61
N LYS A 54 -26.61 32.81 17.20
CA LYS A 54 -27.04 34.14 17.68
C LYS A 54 -28.25 34.10 18.62
N GLY A 55 -28.23 33.15 19.56
CA GLY A 55 -29.28 32.96 20.56
C GLY A 55 -30.59 32.34 20.03
N ARG A 56 -30.63 31.91 18.76
CA ARG A 56 -31.77 31.21 18.16
C ARG A 56 -31.41 29.75 17.95
N GLU A 57 -32.35 28.86 18.26
CA GLU A 57 -32.24 27.45 17.95
C GLU A 57 -33.19 27.06 16.82
N ARG A 58 -32.73 26.17 15.96
CA ARG A 58 -33.54 25.59 14.90
C ARG A 58 -33.18 24.12 14.73
N VAL A 59 -34.20 23.25 14.72
CA VAL A 59 -34.04 21.88 14.25
C VAL A 59 -33.83 21.91 12.73
N VAL A 60 -32.69 21.40 12.28
CA VAL A 60 -32.28 21.38 10.86
C VAL A 60 -32.37 19.99 10.23
N GLY A 61 -32.64 18.96 11.03
CA GLY A 61 -32.85 17.60 10.56
C GLY A 61 -32.84 16.59 11.70
N GLU A 62 -32.82 15.31 11.33
CA GLU A 62 -32.62 14.17 12.23
C GLU A 62 -31.32 13.47 11.84
N PHE A 63 -30.56 12.97 12.82
CA PHE A 63 -29.34 12.21 12.60
C PHE A 63 -29.46 10.83 13.24
N THR A 64 -29.07 9.80 12.51
CA THR A 64 -28.97 8.43 13.03
C THR A 64 -27.50 8.07 13.20
N VAL A 65 -27.12 7.75 14.43
CA VAL A 65 -25.80 7.24 14.74
C VAL A 65 -25.77 5.75 14.42
N HIS A 66 -24.86 5.38 13.52
CA HIS A 66 -24.62 3.99 13.16
C HIS A 66 -23.35 3.48 13.86
N THR A 67 -23.40 2.24 14.33
CA THR A 67 -22.22 1.55 14.86
C THR A 67 -21.48 0.88 13.71
N PRO A 68 -20.17 1.13 13.52
CA PRO A 68 -19.41 0.49 12.46
C PRO A 68 -19.37 -1.02 12.69
N ARG A 69 -19.54 -1.80 11.62
CA ARG A 69 -19.60 -3.26 11.68
C ARG A 69 -18.76 -3.87 10.59
N ALA A 70 -17.79 -4.71 10.98
CA ALA A 70 -17.08 -5.55 10.04
C ALA A 70 -17.88 -6.82 9.74
N VAL A 71 -17.97 -7.18 8.47
CA VAL A 71 -18.72 -8.34 7.97
C VAL A 71 -17.78 -9.46 7.52
N SER A 72 -16.71 -9.11 6.80
CA SER A 72 -15.78 -10.12 6.28
C SER A 72 -14.37 -9.57 6.12
N LEU A 73 -13.39 -10.47 6.25
CA LEU A 73 -11.98 -10.20 6.02
C LEU A 73 -11.45 -11.17 4.95
N SER A 74 -10.73 -10.66 3.94
CA SER A 74 -10.13 -11.50 2.90
C SER A 74 -8.82 -10.91 2.35
N PRO A 75 -7.76 -11.71 2.19
CA PRO A 75 -7.66 -13.11 2.63
C PRO A 75 -7.54 -13.23 4.15
N ALA A 76 -7.98 -14.36 4.74
CA ALA A 76 -7.84 -14.62 6.17
C ALA A 76 -6.41 -15.06 6.57
N SER A 77 -5.62 -15.52 5.61
CA SER A 77 -4.22 -15.88 5.79
C SER A 77 -3.41 -15.45 4.57
N ALA A 78 -2.26 -14.80 4.80
CA ALA A 78 -1.37 -14.38 3.73
C ALA A 78 0.00 -13.95 4.26
N PRO A 79 1.03 -13.89 3.39
CA PRO A 79 2.32 -13.30 3.75
C PRO A 79 2.26 -11.78 3.89
N ILE A 80 3.34 -11.21 4.42
CA ILE A 80 3.54 -9.76 4.48
C ILE A 80 3.43 -9.09 3.11
N GLY A 81 3.06 -7.81 3.11
CA GLY A 81 2.89 -7.00 1.91
C GLY A 81 1.67 -7.39 1.06
N THR A 82 0.80 -8.28 1.55
CA THR A 82 -0.48 -8.60 0.92
C THR A 82 -1.49 -7.48 1.18
N LEU A 83 -2.36 -7.19 0.22
CA LEU A 83 -3.50 -6.29 0.43
C LEU A 83 -4.63 -7.07 1.10
N LEU A 84 -4.97 -6.67 2.31
CA LEU A 84 -6.05 -7.21 3.11
C LEU A 84 -7.30 -6.35 2.91
N ARG A 85 -8.40 -6.98 2.52
CA ARG A 85 -9.71 -6.33 2.38
C ARG A 85 -10.61 -6.67 3.55
N ILE A 86 -11.19 -5.63 4.13
CA ILE A 86 -12.24 -5.71 5.12
C ILE A 86 -13.50 -5.12 4.49
N ASN A 87 -14.58 -5.92 4.41
CA ASN A 87 -15.90 -5.41 4.02
C ASN A 87 -16.76 -5.28 5.27
N GLY A 88 -17.64 -4.28 5.27
CA GLY A 88 -18.51 -3.99 6.38
C GLY A 88 -19.51 -2.90 6.08
N GLU A 89 -19.99 -2.26 7.14
CA GLU A 89 -21.03 -1.24 7.11
C GLU A 89 -20.62 -0.10 8.06
N HIS A 90 -20.89 1.14 7.65
CA HIS A 90 -20.78 2.32 8.50
C HIS A 90 -19.36 2.61 9.03
N PHE A 91 -18.31 2.22 8.29
CA PHE A 91 -16.94 2.57 8.64
C PHE A 91 -16.64 4.06 8.51
N GLY A 92 -17.50 4.82 7.83
CA GLY A 92 -17.26 6.19 7.44
C GLY A 92 -16.16 6.33 6.39
N PHE A 93 -16.05 7.53 5.81
CA PHE A 93 -14.98 7.85 4.89
C PHE A 93 -13.76 8.35 5.64
N TYR A 94 -12.59 7.90 5.22
CA TYR A 94 -11.31 8.35 5.74
C TYR A 94 -10.67 9.34 4.76
N SER A 95 -10.44 10.55 5.22
CA SER A 95 -9.87 11.63 4.41
C SER A 95 -8.35 11.67 4.54
N GLU A 96 -7.65 10.66 4.05
CA GLU A 96 -6.19 10.74 3.83
C GLU A 96 -5.83 10.90 2.35
N SER A 97 -6.79 10.78 1.44
CA SER A 97 -6.53 10.73 0.00
C SER A 97 -6.79 12.06 -0.71
N GLY A 98 -6.04 13.10 -0.33
CA GLY A 98 -5.83 14.28 -1.18
C GLY A 98 -7.07 15.09 -1.58
N SER A 99 -6.86 15.98 -2.57
CA SER A 99 -7.83 16.99 -3.04
C SER A 99 -9.08 16.36 -3.65
N THR A 100 -10.02 15.96 -2.81
CA THR A 100 -11.43 15.87 -3.19
C THR A 100 -12.08 17.26 -3.02
N PRO A 101 -13.19 17.56 -3.71
CA PRO A 101 -13.98 18.79 -3.48
C PRO A 101 -14.46 18.94 -2.03
N PHE A 102 -14.42 17.86 -1.25
CA PHE A 102 -14.79 17.76 0.16
C PHE A 102 -13.56 17.47 1.06
N ASN A 103 -12.35 17.79 0.58
CA ASN A 103 -11.13 17.71 1.36
C ASN A 103 -11.15 18.80 2.43
N PHE A 104 -11.92 18.55 3.49
CA PHE A 104 -11.88 19.38 4.69
C PHE A 104 -10.57 19.05 5.40
N THR A 105 -9.64 20.00 5.34
CA THR A 105 -8.24 19.95 5.83
C THR A 105 -8.06 19.67 7.33
N ASP A 106 -9.15 19.34 8.04
CA ASP A 106 -9.16 19.10 9.48
C ASP A 106 -10.22 18.04 9.87
N PHE A 107 -10.41 17.02 9.04
CA PHE A 107 -10.83 15.75 9.61
C PHE A 107 -9.66 15.26 10.43
N ASN A 108 -9.80 15.34 11.76
CA ASN A 108 -8.85 14.80 12.72
C ASN A 108 -8.24 13.51 12.16
N THR A 109 -6.96 13.56 11.76
CA THR A 109 -6.19 12.39 11.34
C THR A 109 -6.19 11.34 12.44
N GLY A 110 -6.36 11.82 13.68
CA GLY A 110 -7.15 11.21 14.74
C GLY A 110 -7.12 9.71 14.69
N GLU A 111 -6.01 9.12 15.11
CA GLU A 111 -5.77 7.72 15.49
C GLU A 111 -6.51 6.59 14.74
N ASN A 112 -7.11 6.91 13.58
CA ASN A 112 -7.90 6.04 12.76
C ASN A 112 -6.90 5.10 12.14
N ARG A 113 -7.01 3.83 12.47
CA ARG A 113 -6.02 2.86 12.07
C ARG A 113 -6.64 1.49 12.01
N VAL A 114 -5.98 0.61 11.28
CA VAL A 114 -6.23 -0.81 11.35
C VAL A 114 -4.99 -1.46 11.94
N GLU A 115 -5.17 -2.30 12.95
CA GLU A 115 -4.09 -3.11 13.51
C GLU A 115 -4.27 -4.56 13.08
N ILE A 116 -3.16 -5.22 12.72
CA ILE A 116 -3.10 -6.65 12.41
C ILE A 116 -2.17 -7.30 13.43
N GLY A 117 -2.72 -8.12 14.33
CA GLY A 117 -1.94 -8.74 15.41
C GLY A 117 -1.26 -7.72 16.33
N GLY A 118 -1.90 -6.57 16.54
CA GLY A 118 -1.38 -5.45 17.33
C GLY A 118 -0.36 -4.56 16.62
N VAL A 119 -0.15 -4.75 15.31
CA VAL A 119 0.75 -3.92 14.50
C VAL A 119 -0.06 -3.00 13.58
N PRO A 120 0.13 -1.67 13.62
CA PRO A 120 -0.52 -0.74 12.71
C PRO A 120 -0.23 -1.07 11.24
N ALA A 121 -1.30 -1.22 10.46
CA ALA A 121 -1.27 -1.49 9.03
C ALA A 121 -1.41 -0.19 8.23
N VAL A 122 -0.77 -0.14 7.06
CA VAL A 122 -0.86 1.01 6.16
C VAL A 122 -2.20 0.98 5.44
N VAL A 123 -3.01 2.02 5.63
CA VAL A 123 -4.31 2.14 4.96
C VAL A 123 -4.09 2.49 3.49
N TYR A 124 -4.59 1.64 2.59
CA TYR A 124 -4.60 1.92 1.15
C TYR A 124 -5.88 2.61 0.73
N ARG A 125 -7.00 2.20 1.32
CA ARG A 125 -8.33 2.74 1.04
C ARG A 125 -9.22 2.55 2.26
N TRP A 126 -10.08 3.52 2.54
CA TRP A 126 -11.09 3.40 3.57
C TRP A 126 -12.33 4.20 3.20
N ASN A 127 -13.37 3.46 2.86
CA ASN A 127 -14.71 3.92 2.54
C ASN A 127 -15.70 3.38 3.58
N ASP A 128 -16.96 3.80 3.49
CA ASP A 128 -18.01 3.40 4.43
C ASP A 128 -18.27 1.88 4.51
N ASP A 129 -18.13 1.17 3.38
CA ASP A 129 -18.42 -0.26 3.25
C ASP A 129 -17.16 -1.14 3.12
N ARG A 130 -15.99 -0.51 2.99
CA ARG A 130 -14.75 -1.23 2.65
C ARG A 130 -13.50 -0.51 3.11
N ILE A 131 -12.60 -1.27 3.71
CA ILE A 131 -11.24 -0.85 4.05
C ILE A 131 -10.25 -1.82 3.40
N ASP A 132 -9.28 -1.29 2.67
CA ASP A 132 -8.14 -2.07 2.18
C ASP A 132 -6.87 -1.58 2.88
N VAL A 133 -6.11 -2.50 3.49
CA VAL A 133 -4.85 -2.21 4.19
C VAL A 133 -3.74 -3.15 3.77
N TRP A 134 -2.49 -2.69 3.83
CA TRP A 134 -1.33 -3.53 3.56
C TRP A 134 -0.85 -4.23 4.82
N VAL A 135 -0.60 -5.53 4.74
CA VAL A 135 -0.01 -6.31 5.85
C VAL A 135 1.42 -5.80 6.12
N PRO A 136 1.72 -5.20 7.29
CA PRO A 136 3.02 -4.60 7.58
C PRO A 136 4.12 -5.66 7.68
N PHE A 137 5.39 -5.23 7.64
CA PHE A 137 6.53 -6.16 7.71
C PHE A 137 6.60 -6.89 9.06
N SER A 138 6.34 -6.17 10.15
CA SER A 138 6.36 -6.67 11.51
C SER A 138 5.06 -7.34 11.97
N ALA A 139 4.08 -7.51 11.07
CA ALA A 139 2.78 -8.11 11.36
C ALA A 139 2.90 -9.47 12.06
N LYS A 140 1.99 -9.72 13.00
CA LYS A 140 1.84 -11.01 13.68
C LYS A 140 0.46 -11.60 13.39
N SER A 141 0.37 -12.93 13.45
CA SER A 141 -0.94 -13.60 13.45
C SER A 141 -1.74 -13.17 14.66
N GLY A 142 -3.01 -12.84 14.48
CA GLY A 142 -3.86 -12.34 15.55
C GLY A 142 -5.10 -11.64 15.04
N LYS A 143 -5.75 -10.89 15.94
CA LYS A 143 -6.95 -10.12 15.60
C LYS A 143 -6.62 -8.98 14.63
N VAL A 144 -7.57 -8.70 13.74
CA VAL A 144 -7.63 -7.48 12.94
C VAL A 144 -8.63 -6.55 13.61
N VAL A 145 -8.18 -5.37 14.01
CA VAL A 145 -8.99 -4.40 14.75
C VAL A 145 -8.96 -3.06 14.04
N ILE A 146 -10.15 -2.51 13.79
CA ILE A 146 -10.34 -1.19 13.20
C ILE A 146 -10.59 -0.22 14.35
N TYR A 147 -9.83 0.86 14.42
CA TYR A 147 -10.04 1.93 15.38
C TYR A 147 -10.58 3.15 14.66
N ARG A 148 -11.69 3.66 15.16
CA ARG A 148 -12.28 4.94 14.76
C ARG A 148 -12.12 5.92 15.90
N SER A 149 -11.39 7.01 15.71
CA SER A 149 -11.32 8.06 16.71
C SER A 149 -12.53 8.98 16.62
N ALA A 150 -12.91 9.50 17.77
CA ALA A 150 -13.85 10.60 17.88
C ALA A 150 -13.52 11.40 19.14
N ASN A 151 -13.90 12.66 19.14
CA ASN A 151 -13.58 13.56 20.24
C ASN A 151 -14.85 14.10 20.88
N ARG A 152 -14.80 14.38 22.18
CA ARG A 152 -15.82 15.20 22.85
C ARG A 152 -15.40 16.67 22.82
N PRO A 153 -16.25 17.58 22.30
CA PRO A 153 -15.93 19.00 22.31
C PRO A 153 -15.98 19.58 23.73
N ASN A 154 -15.22 20.65 23.94
CA ASN A 154 -15.39 21.53 25.10
C ASN A 154 -16.74 22.25 25.05
N VAL A 155 -17.11 22.94 26.14
CA VAL A 155 -18.39 23.68 26.31
C VAL A 155 -18.71 24.68 25.18
N ALA A 156 -17.69 25.08 24.40
CA ALA A 156 -17.76 26.01 23.28
C ALA A 156 -17.86 25.36 21.87
N GLY A 157 -17.96 24.03 21.76
CA GLY A 157 -17.86 23.33 20.47
C GLY A 157 -16.44 23.30 19.87
N LEU A 158 -15.44 23.72 20.66
CA LEU A 158 -14.01 23.68 20.31
C LEU A 158 -13.41 22.32 20.69
N CYS A 159 -12.47 21.84 19.89
CA CYS A 159 -11.72 20.62 20.16
C CYS A 159 -10.67 20.83 21.27
N CYS A 160 -10.41 19.89 22.18
CA CYS A 160 -11.22 18.74 22.57
C CYS A 160 -11.06 18.49 24.07
N ALA A 161 -12.16 18.19 24.76
CA ALA A 161 -12.17 17.86 26.19
C ALA A 161 -11.66 16.44 26.44
N GLU A 162 -12.01 15.52 25.54
CA GLU A 162 -11.66 14.11 25.58
C GLU A 162 -11.46 13.61 24.16
N GLN A 163 -10.48 12.74 23.97
CA GLN A 163 -10.25 11.99 22.74
C GLN A 163 -10.44 10.52 23.07
N GLY A 164 -11.16 9.79 22.22
CA GLY A 164 -11.35 8.36 22.39
C GLY A 164 -11.41 7.63 21.08
N THR A 165 -11.37 6.31 21.15
CA THR A 165 -11.47 5.42 20.00
C THR A 165 -12.52 4.36 20.23
N ILE A 166 -13.20 3.99 19.15
CA ILE A 166 -14.11 2.85 19.08
C ILE A 166 -13.37 1.77 18.30
N ALA A 167 -13.23 0.60 18.92
CA ALA A 167 -12.60 -0.56 18.31
C ALA A 167 -13.67 -1.49 17.73
N VAL A 168 -13.44 -1.96 16.49
CA VAL A 168 -14.29 -2.94 15.80
C VAL A 168 -13.41 -4.10 15.36
N GLU A 169 -13.70 -5.30 15.89
CA GLU A 169 -12.99 -6.51 15.50
C GLU A 169 -13.48 -6.98 14.12
N ALA A 170 -12.56 -7.07 13.16
CA ALA A 170 -12.84 -7.53 11.79
C ALA A 170 -12.66 -9.03 11.58
N GLY A 171 -12.02 -9.72 12.54
CA GLY A 171 -11.74 -11.15 12.50
C GLY A 171 -10.31 -11.48 12.88
N ASN A 172 -9.89 -12.72 12.63
CA ASN A 172 -8.52 -13.16 12.84
C ASN A 172 -7.79 -13.26 11.50
N PHE A 173 -6.52 -12.85 11.49
CA PHE A 173 -5.62 -12.97 10.36
C PHE A 173 -4.41 -13.81 10.73
N THR A 174 -4.00 -14.72 9.84
CA THR A 174 -2.78 -15.52 10.00
C THR A 174 -1.70 -15.04 9.06
N VAL A 175 -0.59 -14.56 9.61
CA VAL A 175 0.61 -14.23 8.84
C VAL A 175 1.29 -15.53 8.45
N VAL A 176 1.34 -15.78 7.13
CA VAL A 176 1.95 -17.00 6.57
C VAL A 176 3.40 -16.72 6.19
N LYS A 177 4.30 -17.62 6.56
CA LYS A 177 5.67 -17.60 6.05
C LYS A 177 5.72 -18.45 4.77
N PRO A 178 5.97 -17.85 3.59
CA PRO A 178 6.08 -18.58 2.33
C PRO A 178 7.23 -19.59 2.36
N VAL A 179 7.02 -20.72 1.68
CA VAL A 179 8.01 -21.80 1.54
C VAL A 179 8.16 -22.13 0.07
N ILE A 180 9.39 -22.26 -0.39
CA ILE A 180 9.71 -22.79 -1.72
C ILE A 180 10.02 -24.27 -1.56
N GLU A 181 9.31 -25.12 -2.31
CA GLU A 181 9.50 -26.57 -2.29
C GLU A 181 10.37 -27.03 -3.46
N SER A 182 10.15 -26.46 -4.64
CA SER A 182 10.90 -26.81 -5.85
C SER A 182 10.87 -25.70 -6.88
N TYR A 183 11.76 -25.80 -7.86
CA TYR A 183 11.72 -24.97 -9.06
C TYR A 183 12.35 -25.73 -10.22
N GLU A 184 11.78 -25.56 -11.40
CA GLU A 184 12.25 -26.18 -12.63
C GLU A 184 12.08 -25.24 -13.83
N PRO A 185 12.99 -25.30 -14.82
CA PRO A 185 14.24 -26.06 -14.82
C PRO A 185 15.31 -25.44 -13.88
N LYS A 186 16.45 -26.12 -13.67
CA LYS A 186 17.61 -25.57 -12.92
C LYS A 186 18.54 -24.70 -13.77
N SER A 187 18.43 -24.83 -15.08
CA SER A 187 19.12 -24.00 -16.06
C SER A 187 18.23 -23.77 -17.27
N ALA A 188 18.29 -22.57 -17.86
CA ALA A 188 17.57 -22.27 -19.09
C ALA A 188 18.14 -21.04 -19.80
N GLY A 189 17.85 -20.94 -21.11
CA GLY A 189 18.20 -19.76 -21.91
C GLY A 189 17.36 -18.52 -21.55
N LEU A 190 17.67 -17.40 -22.19
CA LEU A 190 16.92 -16.16 -22.05
C LEU A 190 15.45 -16.35 -22.46
N ASP A 191 14.53 -15.64 -21.81
CA ASP A 191 13.07 -15.72 -22.02
C ASP A 191 12.40 -17.07 -21.72
N ALA A 192 13.17 -18.10 -21.37
CA ALA A 192 12.65 -19.39 -20.98
C ALA A 192 11.81 -19.26 -19.70
N THR A 193 10.78 -20.07 -19.60
CA THR A 193 9.89 -20.11 -18.44
C THR A 193 10.49 -20.97 -17.34
N VAL A 194 10.48 -20.45 -16.12
CA VAL A 194 10.82 -21.15 -14.89
C VAL A 194 9.61 -21.16 -13.97
N THR A 195 9.26 -22.34 -13.48
CA THR A 195 8.17 -22.55 -12.55
C THR A 195 8.74 -22.83 -11.17
N ILE A 196 8.30 -22.07 -10.18
CA ILE A 196 8.64 -22.21 -8.76
C ILE A 196 7.39 -22.69 -8.04
N LYS A 197 7.47 -23.82 -7.34
CA LYS A 197 6.38 -24.40 -6.56
C LYS A 197 6.65 -24.28 -5.07
N GLY A 198 5.58 -24.12 -4.31
CA GLY A 198 5.66 -23.98 -2.87
C GLY A 198 4.30 -23.73 -2.24
N SER A 199 4.29 -22.99 -1.13
CA SER A 199 3.07 -22.64 -0.41
C SER A 199 3.19 -21.28 0.28
N GLY A 200 2.04 -20.63 0.51
CA GLY A 200 1.97 -19.37 1.24
C GLY A 200 2.53 -18.16 0.47
N PHE A 201 2.67 -18.27 -0.85
CA PHE A 201 3.16 -17.17 -1.68
C PHE A 201 2.18 -15.99 -1.75
N GLY A 202 0.91 -16.18 -1.36
CA GLY A 202 -0.14 -15.19 -1.40
C GLY A 202 -0.58 -14.80 -2.80
N THR A 203 -1.41 -13.76 -2.89
CA THR A 203 -1.80 -13.18 -4.18
C THR A 203 -0.76 -12.17 -4.66
N PHE A 204 -0.62 -12.09 -5.97
CA PHE A 204 0.18 -11.06 -6.63
C PHE A 204 -0.69 -9.87 -6.98
N LEU A 205 -0.31 -8.70 -6.48
CA LEU A 205 -0.93 -7.45 -6.87
C LEU A 205 -0.03 -6.80 -7.91
N LYS A 206 -0.43 -6.95 -9.18
CA LYS A 206 0.15 -6.23 -10.32
C LYS A 206 -0.27 -4.76 -10.36
N THR A 207 -0.84 -4.21 -9.29
CA THR A 207 -1.02 -2.76 -9.20
C THR A 207 0.38 -2.16 -9.22
N ALA A 208 0.81 -1.80 -10.42
CA ALA A 208 1.87 -0.86 -10.62
C ALA A 208 1.51 0.32 -9.69
N GLU A 209 2.37 0.61 -8.71
CA GLU A 209 2.60 2.03 -8.44
C GLU A 209 2.79 2.64 -9.83
N HIS A 210 2.05 3.72 -10.14
CA HIS A 210 2.14 4.39 -11.42
C HIS A 210 3.62 4.37 -11.81
N ALA A 211 3.96 3.53 -12.80
CA ALA A 211 5.30 3.52 -13.32
C ALA A 211 5.44 4.95 -13.81
N ASP A 212 6.23 5.74 -13.08
CA ASP A 212 6.47 7.12 -13.44
C ASP A 212 6.74 7.11 -14.95
N LEU A 213 6.05 7.95 -15.71
CA LEU A 213 6.12 7.97 -17.18
C LEU A 213 7.58 8.04 -17.67
N GLY A 214 8.50 8.46 -16.80
CA GLY A 214 9.95 8.39 -16.98
C GLY A 214 10.59 6.99 -17.12
N LEU A 215 10.03 5.89 -16.59
CA LEU A 215 10.63 4.56 -16.71
C LEU A 215 10.60 4.03 -18.15
N ASN A 216 9.51 4.27 -18.88
CA ASN A 216 9.40 3.92 -20.30
C ASN A 216 10.18 4.89 -21.21
N GLN A 217 10.41 6.14 -20.78
CA GLN A 217 11.24 7.09 -21.53
C GLN A 217 12.75 6.92 -21.29
N LYS A 218 13.16 6.30 -20.18
CA LYS A 218 14.58 6.11 -19.81
C LYS A 218 15.18 4.80 -20.30
N ALA A 219 14.40 3.87 -20.85
CA ALA A 219 14.88 2.60 -21.42
C ALA A 219 15.81 2.76 -22.64
N TYR A 220 15.90 3.96 -23.25
CA TYR A 220 16.72 4.21 -24.45
C TYR A 220 17.95 5.10 -24.23
N LYS A 221 18.23 5.57 -23.01
CA LYS A 221 19.51 6.25 -22.72
C LYS A 221 20.39 5.29 -21.92
N ARG A 222 21.40 4.71 -22.58
CA ARG A 222 22.51 4.03 -21.87
C ARG A 222 23.12 5.05 -20.90
N ARG A 223 22.81 4.93 -19.62
CA ARG A 223 23.61 5.55 -18.56
C ARG A 223 24.26 4.45 -17.74
N THR A 224 25.50 4.72 -17.35
CA THR A 224 26.38 3.86 -16.57
C THR A 224 26.13 3.98 -15.06
N ASP A 225 24.99 4.56 -14.64
CA ASP A 225 24.67 4.92 -13.25
C ASP A 225 23.50 4.10 -12.65
N ILE A 226 23.00 3.09 -13.36
CA ILE A 226 22.04 2.14 -12.79
C ILE A 226 22.84 1.02 -12.11
N GLU A 227 23.29 1.27 -10.88
CA GLU A 227 23.78 0.21 -10.00
C GLU A 227 22.59 -0.52 -9.38
N ILE A 228 22.40 -1.78 -9.77
CA ILE A 228 21.48 -2.71 -9.09
C ILE A 228 22.18 -3.10 -7.79
N ASN A 229 21.73 -2.53 -6.67
CA ASN A 229 22.24 -2.65 -5.31
C ASN A 229 23.40 -1.70 -4.96
N ASP A 230 23.07 -0.49 -4.51
CA ASP A 230 23.98 0.32 -3.69
C ASP A 230 23.29 0.58 -2.32
N PRO A 231 23.88 0.16 -1.18
CA PRO A 231 23.30 0.39 0.14
C PRO A 231 23.42 1.84 0.65
N ASP A 232 24.21 2.72 0.00
CA ASP A 232 24.69 3.96 0.63
C ASP A 232 24.17 5.29 0.03
N VAL A 233 23.12 5.28 -0.80
CA VAL A 233 22.56 6.54 -1.37
C VAL A 233 21.25 6.93 -0.68
N THR A 234 21.30 8.02 0.08
CA THR A 234 20.22 8.54 0.93
C THR A 234 19.17 9.40 0.22
N ASP A 235 19.31 9.68 -1.07
CA ASP A 235 18.30 10.47 -1.79
C ASP A 235 18.24 10.08 -3.28
N THR A 236 17.34 9.15 -3.58
CA THR A 236 16.57 8.99 -4.82
C THR A 236 15.85 7.65 -4.74
N VAL A 237 14.62 7.66 -4.23
CA VAL A 237 13.73 6.49 -4.29
C VAL A 237 13.35 6.25 -5.75
N VAL A 238 14.18 5.50 -6.47
CA VAL A 238 13.85 4.95 -7.79
C VAL A 238 14.05 3.44 -7.76
N SER A 239 13.29 2.76 -6.91
CA SER A 239 13.04 1.32 -7.08
C SER A 239 11.94 0.85 -6.14
N ASN A 240 10.67 1.10 -6.49
CA ASN A 240 9.62 0.41 -5.76
C ASN A 240 8.37 0.06 -6.57
N VAL A 241 8.53 -0.24 -7.86
CA VAL A 241 7.38 -0.55 -8.71
C VAL A 241 6.72 -1.89 -8.38
N SER A 242 7.38 -2.77 -7.60
CA SER A 242 6.81 -4.05 -7.17
C SER A 242 7.08 -4.40 -5.71
N ARG A 243 6.05 -4.79 -4.95
CA ARG A 243 6.17 -5.37 -3.60
C ARG A 243 6.62 -6.83 -3.62
N THR A 244 6.81 -7.41 -4.79
CA THR A 244 7.06 -8.83 -4.95
C THR A 244 7.91 -9.08 -6.19
N GLU A 245 9.05 -9.73 -6.00
CA GLU A 245 10.07 -9.86 -7.05
C GLU A 245 10.62 -11.28 -7.07
N VAL A 246 10.99 -11.74 -8.26
CA VAL A 246 11.82 -12.94 -8.45
C VAL A 246 13.11 -12.49 -9.11
N LEU A 247 14.25 -12.91 -8.58
CA LEU A 247 15.56 -12.49 -9.02
C LEU A 247 16.37 -13.72 -9.46
N PHE A 248 16.96 -13.66 -10.66
CA PHE A 248 17.99 -14.59 -11.12
C PHE A 248 19.35 -13.92 -10.94
N ASN A 249 20.15 -14.37 -9.98
CA ASN A 249 21.44 -13.79 -9.66
C ASN A 249 21.39 -12.25 -9.54
N GLY A 250 20.42 -11.75 -8.76
CA GLY A 250 20.17 -10.31 -8.56
C GLY A 250 19.40 -9.60 -9.66
N SER A 251 19.09 -10.26 -10.79
CA SER A 251 18.36 -9.64 -11.92
C SER A 251 16.87 -9.96 -11.88
N ALA A 252 16.03 -8.93 -11.93
CA ALA A 252 14.58 -9.10 -11.84
C ALA A 252 14.00 -9.86 -13.04
N ALA A 253 13.25 -10.92 -12.74
CA ALA A 253 12.52 -11.73 -13.69
C ALA A 253 11.19 -11.07 -14.08
N LEU A 254 10.69 -11.41 -15.26
CA LEU A 254 9.32 -11.07 -15.64
C LEU A 254 8.35 -12.11 -15.06
N VAL A 255 7.49 -11.70 -14.13
CA VAL A 255 6.44 -12.56 -13.56
C VAL A 255 5.31 -12.75 -14.58
N GLN A 256 5.08 -14.00 -14.99
CA GLN A 256 3.98 -14.38 -15.90
C GLN A 256 2.70 -14.68 -15.13
N SER A 257 2.79 -15.47 -14.05
CA SER A 257 1.70 -15.77 -13.15
C SER A 257 2.20 -15.98 -11.73
N TRP A 258 1.32 -15.78 -10.76
CA TRP A 258 1.63 -15.93 -9.35
C TRP A 258 0.37 -16.28 -8.58
N THR A 259 0.43 -17.43 -7.93
CA THR A 259 -0.61 -17.97 -7.06
C THR A 259 0.00 -18.27 -5.70
N ASP A 260 -0.81 -18.75 -4.76
CA ASP A 260 -0.30 -19.12 -3.43
C ASP A 260 0.67 -20.32 -3.46
N HIS A 261 0.61 -21.16 -4.51
CA HIS A 261 1.36 -22.42 -4.60
C HIS A 261 2.36 -22.47 -5.78
N GLU A 262 2.25 -21.54 -6.72
CA GLU A 262 3.02 -21.56 -7.95
C GLU A 262 3.32 -20.14 -8.43
N ILE A 263 4.58 -19.91 -8.80
CA ILE A 263 5.07 -18.69 -9.41
C ILE A 263 5.72 -19.07 -10.74
N VAL A 264 5.29 -18.44 -11.83
CA VAL A 264 5.84 -18.67 -13.17
C VAL A 264 6.50 -17.38 -13.64
N VAL A 265 7.78 -17.45 -13.99
CA VAL A 265 8.58 -16.31 -14.43
C VAL A 265 9.35 -16.60 -15.70
N LYS A 266 9.78 -15.55 -16.40
CA LYS A 266 10.75 -15.66 -17.50
C LYS A 266 12.14 -15.26 -17.04
N VAL A 267 13.14 -16.00 -17.54
CA VAL A 267 14.56 -15.66 -17.37
C VAL A 267 14.85 -14.30 -18.02
N PRO A 268 15.44 -13.34 -17.29
CA PRO A 268 15.65 -11.98 -17.78
C PRO A 268 16.74 -11.92 -18.86
N HIS A 269 16.57 -10.99 -19.80
CA HIS A 269 17.62 -10.64 -20.76
C HIS A 269 18.74 -9.84 -20.07
N ARG A 270 19.92 -10.44 -19.96
CA ARG A 270 21.11 -9.81 -19.37
C ARG A 270 22.38 -10.35 -20.00
N ASN A 271 23.42 -9.53 -20.02
CA ASN A 271 24.77 -9.98 -20.36
C ASN A 271 25.23 -11.05 -19.35
N LEU A 272 25.56 -12.24 -19.86
CA LEU A 272 26.04 -13.37 -19.05
C LEU A 272 27.50 -13.21 -18.61
N TYR A 273 28.20 -12.23 -19.19
CA TYR A 273 29.61 -11.94 -18.95
C TYR A 273 29.84 -10.42 -18.97
N GLY A 274 30.86 -9.94 -18.24
CA GLY A 274 31.55 -8.70 -18.61
C GLY A 274 30.93 -7.37 -18.17
N ILE A 275 30.22 -7.30 -17.04
CA ILE A 275 29.95 -6.00 -16.41
C ILE A 275 30.88 -5.87 -15.21
N GLY A 276 32.02 -5.20 -15.43
CA GLY A 276 33.01 -4.89 -14.40
C GLY A 276 32.97 -3.42 -14.00
N LYS A 277 33.19 -3.12 -12.71
CA LYS A 277 33.62 -1.77 -12.29
C LYS A 277 35.03 -1.54 -12.86
N LYS A 278 35.46 -0.28 -13.05
CA LYS A 278 36.83 0.00 -13.51
C LYS A 278 37.83 -0.56 -12.49
N GLY A 279 38.42 -1.73 -12.77
CA GLY A 279 39.34 -2.44 -11.88
C GLY A 279 38.91 -3.86 -11.49
N ASP A 280 37.62 -4.21 -11.66
CA ASP A 280 37.07 -5.51 -11.28
C ASP A 280 36.39 -6.20 -12.47
N PHE A 281 36.69 -7.47 -12.71
CA PHE A 281 36.07 -8.30 -13.75
C PHE A 281 35.23 -9.39 -13.09
N PHE A 282 33.93 -9.39 -13.35
CA PHE A 282 33.05 -10.48 -12.94
C PHE A 282 32.95 -11.47 -14.11
N ASP A 283 33.50 -12.67 -13.88
CA ASP A 283 33.71 -13.73 -14.86
C ASP A 283 32.46 -14.59 -15.10
N ASP A 284 31.61 -14.80 -14.09
CA ASP A 284 30.34 -15.52 -14.26
C ASP A 284 29.17 -14.77 -13.64
N LEU A 285 28.37 -14.16 -14.51
CA LEU A 285 27.08 -13.57 -14.16
C LEU A 285 25.93 -14.55 -14.43
N ALA A 286 26.17 -15.64 -15.15
CA ALA A 286 25.17 -16.61 -15.58
C ALA A 286 24.66 -17.47 -14.42
N THR A 287 25.54 -17.88 -13.50
CA THR A 287 25.17 -18.73 -12.35
C THR A 287 24.99 -17.92 -11.08
N GLY A 288 23.90 -18.14 -10.36
CA GLY A 288 23.69 -17.54 -9.05
C GLY A 288 22.36 -17.91 -8.41
N PRO A 289 22.01 -17.28 -7.28
CA PRO A 289 20.81 -17.64 -6.55
C PRO A 289 19.54 -17.21 -7.31
N LEU A 290 18.56 -18.11 -7.39
CA LEU A 290 17.17 -17.81 -7.69
C LEU A 290 16.48 -17.42 -6.38
N VAL A 291 15.99 -16.19 -6.31
CA VAL A 291 15.46 -15.60 -5.08
C VAL A 291 14.05 -15.09 -5.31
N VAL A 292 13.13 -15.39 -4.39
CA VAL A 292 11.80 -14.80 -4.33
C VAL A 292 11.77 -13.82 -3.15
N ARG A 293 11.36 -12.56 -3.40
CA ARG A 293 11.28 -11.53 -2.38
C ARG A 293 9.86 -10.99 -2.24
N ARG A 294 9.42 -10.77 -1.00
CA ARG A 294 8.21 -10.01 -0.67
C ARG A 294 8.56 -8.83 0.22
N GLY A 295 8.15 -7.65 -0.19
CA GLY A 295 8.47 -6.39 0.45
C GLY A 295 7.28 -5.79 1.16
N SER A 296 7.51 -5.26 2.36
CA SER A 296 6.52 -4.48 3.10
C SER A 296 7.22 -3.40 3.95
N TRP A 297 6.42 -2.53 4.54
CA TRP A 297 6.88 -1.45 5.42
C TRP A 297 6.07 -1.49 6.71
N ASP A 298 6.67 -0.98 7.78
CA ASP A 298 5.96 -0.66 9.01
C ASP A 298 5.62 0.84 9.01
N LEU A 299 4.48 1.21 9.62
CA LEU A 299 4.22 2.60 9.99
C LEU A 299 5.24 3.07 11.03
N LEU A 300 5.57 4.35 11.01
CA LEU A 300 6.43 4.96 12.02
C LEU A 300 5.67 5.09 13.35
N PRO A 301 6.38 5.18 14.50
CA PRO A 301 5.73 5.29 15.82
C PRO A 301 4.80 6.51 15.98
N ASP A 302 4.99 7.55 15.16
CA ASP A 302 4.16 8.75 15.11
C ASP A 302 2.90 8.59 14.23
N GLY A 303 2.66 7.38 13.70
CA GLY A 303 1.53 7.08 12.82
C GLY A 303 1.74 7.49 11.37
N THR A 304 2.87 8.11 11.03
CA THR A 304 3.17 8.51 9.65
C THR A 304 3.70 7.33 8.83
N CYS A 305 3.39 7.34 7.54
CA CYS A 305 3.92 6.38 6.59
C CYS A 305 5.23 6.90 5.98
N CYS A 306 6.28 6.10 5.84
CA CYS A 306 6.49 4.73 6.33
C CYS A 306 7.99 4.51 6.57
N SER A 307 8.34 3.47 7.34
CA SER A 307 9.73 2.99 7.42
C SER A 307 10.27 2.53 6.07
N ALA A 308 11.60 2.45 5.95
CA ALA A 308 12.25 1.91 4.75
C ALA A 308 11.74 0.49 4.44
N LYS A 309 11.58 0.18 3.14
CA LYS A 309 11.10 -1.12 2.67
C LYS A 309 12.00 -2.24 3.16
N LYS A 310 11.39 -3.20 3.86
CA LYS A 310 12.04 -4.42 4.32
C LYS A 310 11.57 -5.58 3.47
N TRP A 311 12.45 -6.56 3.28
CA TRP A 311 12.25 -7.69 2.39
C TRP A 311 12.27 -9.00 3.17
N LEU A 312 11.21 -9.78 3.03
CA LEU A 312 11.27 -11.21 3.25
C LEU A 312 11.89 -11.86 2.01
N THR A 313 13.04 -12.49 2.18
CA THR A 313 13.81 -13.10 1.10
C THR A 313 13.80 -14.62 1.25
N LEU A 314 13.42 -15.32 0.17
CA LEU A 314 13.43 -16.76 0.05
C LEU A 314 14.42 -17.14 -1.05
N GLU A 315 15.47 -17.87 -0.71
CA GLU A 315 16.37 -18.43 -1.70
C GLU A 315 15.83 -19.79 -2.14
N ALA A 316 15.52 -19.95 -3.42
CA ALA A 316 15.10 -21.21 -4.00
C ALA A 316 16.29 -22.17 -4.16
N GLY A 317 17.44 -21.62 -4.59
CA GLY A 317 18.69 -22.34 -4.81
C GLY A 317 19.45 -21.76 -6.00
N GLN A 318 20.48 -22.48 -6.47
CA GLN A 318 21.29 -22.07 -7.61
C GLN A 318 20.59 -22.29 -8.96
N PHE A 319 20.60 -21.27 -9.80
CA PHE A 319 20.12 -21.32 -11.19
C PHE A 319 21.21 -20.85 -12.15
N THR A 320 21.32 -21.51 -13.30
CA THR A 320 22.28 -21.14 -14.35
C THR A 320 21.54 -20.66 -15.60
N ILE A 321 21.79 -19.42 -16.00
CA ILE A 321 21.29 -18.90 -17.26
C ILE A 321 22.18 -19.41 -18.39
N GLU A 322 21.63 -20.21 -19.29
CA GLU A 322 22.36 -20.77 -20.41
C GLU A 322 22.52 -19.75 -21.53
N ALA A 323 23.67 -19.77 -22.20
CA ALA A 323 23.94 -19.01 -23.41
C ALA A 323 23.19 -19.57 -24.65
N LYS A 324 21.93 -20.00 -24.49
CA LYS A 324 21.09 -20.48 -25.60
C LYS A 324 20.22 -19.35 -26.14
N GLY A 325 20.15 -19.22 -27.47
CA GLY A 325 19.44 -18.13 -28.15
C GLY A 325 20.30 -16.89 -28.44
N LEU A 326 21.62 -16.96 -28.20
CA LEU A 326 22.57 -16.00 -28.76
C LEU A 326 22.68 -16.22 -30.29
N PRO A 327 23.04 -15.17 -31.08
CA PRO A 327 23.43 -15.37 -32.48
C PRO A 327 24.47 -16.48 -32.57
N ASP A 328 24.38 -17.32 -33.61
CA ASP A 328 25.34 -18.38 -33.93
C ASP A 328 26.78 -17.90 -33.69
N ASP A 329 27.68 -18.75 -33.16
CA ASP A 329 29.10 -18.40 -32.96
C ASP A 329 29.75 -17.85 -34.24
N GLY A 330 29.23 -18.24 -35.41
CA GLY A 330 29.56 -17.70 -36.73
C GLY A 330 29.27 -16.20 -36.90
N TYR A 331 28.32 -15.61 -36.16
CA TYR A 331 27.98 -14.19 -36.21
C TYR A 331 29.13 -13.29 -35.77
N TRP A 332 29.95 -13.74 -34.80
CA TRP A 332 31.07 -12.97 -34.27
C TRP A 332 32.39 -13.20 -34.99
N THR A 333 32.48 -14.31 -35.75
CA THR A 333 33.69 -14.70 -36.47
C THR A 333 33.60 -14.41 -37.97
N ASN A 334 32.40 -14.17 -38.50
CA ASN A 334 32.18 -13.97 -39.92
C ASN A 334 31.89 -12.49 -40.23
N ASN A 335 32.91 -11.75 -40.69
CA ASN A 335 32.78 -10.38 -41.19
C ASN A 335 32.05 -10.28 -42.56
N ARG A 336 31.40 -11.36 -43.04
CA ARG A 336 30.62 -11.38 -44.28
C ARG A 336 29.27 -12.10 -44.09
N PRO A 337 28.13 -11.40 -44.26
CA PRO A 337 26.80 -12.00 -44.18
C PRO A 337 26.53 -13.08 -45.24
N ASP A 338 27.37 -13.18 -46.27
CA ASP A 338 27.09 -13.90 -47.51
C ASP A 338 27.87 -15.22 -47.65
N ALA A 339 28.72 -15.56 -46.68
CA ALA A 339 29.65 -16.70 -46.83
C ALA A 339 28.98 -18.09 -46.89
N ASN A 340 27.69 -18.20 -46.53
CA ASN A 340 26.95 -19.48 -46.51
C ASN A 340 25.78 -19.55 -47.50
N THR A 341 25.62 -18.56 -48.40
CA THR A 341 24.68 -18.70 -49.52
C THR A 341 25.44 -19.22 -50.74
N ASN A 342 25.25 -20.50 -51.06
CA ASN A 342 25.59 -21.03 -52.39
C ASN A 342 24.61 -20.45 -53.42
N GLN A 343 24.80 -19.19 -53.81
CA GLN A 343 24.22 -18.57 -54.99
C GLN A 343 25.28 -18.22 -56.00
#